data_AF-Q3SWV1-F1
#
_entry.id   AF-Q3SWV1-F1
#
_cell.length_a   1.000
_cell.length_b   1.000
_cell.length_c   1.000
_cell.angle_alpha   90.00
_cell.angle_beta   90.00
_cell.angle_gamma   90.00
#
_symmetry.space_group_name_H-M   'P 1'
#
loop_
_entity.id
_entity.type
_entity.pdbx_description
1 polymer ?
#
loop_
_entity_poly.entity_id
_entity_poly.type
_entity_poly.pdbx_seq_one_letter_code
_entity_poly.pdbx_strand_id
1 'polypeptide(L)'
;MSSKQEIMSDQRFRRVAKDPRFWEMPEKDRKVKIDKRFRAMFHDKKFKLNYAVDKRGRPISHSTTEDLKRFYDLSDSDSNLSGEDSKALSQKKKKKKKK
;
A
#
# COMPACT_ATOMS: atom_id res chain seq x y z
N MET A 1 -6.57 -18.82 0.64
CA MET A 1 -6.16 -20.14 1.19
C MET A 1 -6.87 -21.31 0.49
N SER A 2 -8.17 -21.20 0.14
CA SER A 2 -8.93 -22.26 -0.56
C SER A 2 -8.33 -22.69 -1.90
N SER A 3 -7.91 -21.74 -2.75
CA SER A 3 -7.34 -22.03 -4.08
C SER A 3 -6.04 -22.84 -4.06
N LYS A 4 -5.24 -22.74 -2.98
CA LYS A 4 -3.97 -23.48 -2.87
C LYS A 4 -4.21 -24.97 -2.62
N GLN A 5 -5.30 -25.31 -1.93
CA GLN A 5 -5.69 -26.70 -1.71
C GLN A 5 -6.17 -27.37 -3.02
N GLU A 6 -6.91 -26.64 -3.84
CA GLU A 6 -7.35 -27.11 -5.17
C GLU A 6 -6.15 -27.42 -6.07
N ILE A 7 -5.16 -26.52 -6.13
CA ILE A 7 -3.92 -26.71 -6.91
C ILE A 7 -3.11 -27.92 -6.41
N MET A 8 -3.12 -28.18 -5.09
CA MET A 8 -2.42 -29.33 -4.52
C MET A 8 -3.13 -30.66 -4.77
N SER A 9 -4.46 -30.64 -4.92
CA SER A 9 -5.26 -31.82 -5.27
C SER A 9 -5.15 -32.21 -6.75
N ASP A 10 -4.93 -31.25 -7.65
CA ASP A 10 -4.72 -31.54 -9.07
C ASP A 10 -3.35 -32.19 -9.32
N GLN A 11 -3.38 -33.40 -9.86
CA GLN A 11 -2.19 -34.20 -10.16
C GLN A 11 -1.25 -33.51 -11.17
N ARG A 12 -1.78 -32.65 -12.04
CA ARG A 12 -0.99 -31.87 -13.01
C ARG A 12 -0.10 -30.83 -12.34
N PHE A 13 -0.58 -30.19 -11.26
CA PHE A 13 0.10 -29.06 -10.62
C PHE A 13 0.78 -29.40 -9.28
N ARG A 14 0.63 -30.64 -8.79
CA ARG A 14 1.21 -31.11 -7.52
C ARG A 14 2.74 -30.90 -7.42
N ARG A 15 3.46 -30.95 -8.55
CA ARG A 15 4.92 -30.72 -8.60
C ARG A 15 5.28 -29.24 -8.43
N VAL A 16 4.50 -28.33 -9.03
CA VAL A 16 4.72 -26.88 -9.00
C VAL A 16 4.66 -26.33 -7.58
N ALA A 17 3.75 -26.86 -6.74
CA ALA A 17 3.63 -26.41 -5.36
C ALA A 17 4.85 -26.75 -4.46
N LYS A 18 5.61 -27.79 -4.81
CA LYS A 18 6.74 -28.29 -4.01
C LYS A 18 8.11 -27.87 -4.55
N ASP A 19 8.19 -27.53 -5.82
CA ASP A 19 9.46 -27.18 -6.47
C ASP A 19 9.86 -25.74 -6.13
N PRO A 20 11.05 -25.53 -5.52
CA PRO A 20 11.52 -24.21 -5.11
C PRO A 20 11.67 -23.23 -6.27
N ARG A 21 11.79 -23.70 -7.52
CA ARG A 21 11.83 -22.85 -8.70
C ARG A 21 10.55 -22.03 -8.87
N PHE A 22 9.41 -22.55 -8.42
CA PHE A 22 8.10 -21.89 -8.52
C PHE A 22 7.67 -21.24 -7.20
N TRP A 23 8.56 -21.16 -6.21
CA TRP A 23 8.26 -20.40 -5.01
C TRP A 23 8.28 -18.90 -5.32
N GLU A 24 7.21 -18.23 -4.95
CA GLU A 24 7.14 -16.79 -5.01
C GLU A 24 8.14 -16.18 -4.04
N MET A 25 8.76 -15.07 -4.46
CA MET A 25 9.70 -14.34 -3.62
C MET A 25 9.00 -13.88 -2.32
N PRO A 26 9.63 -14.03 -1.14
CA PRO A 26 9.05 -13.58 0.12
C PRO A 26 8.66 -12.11 0.07
N GLU A 27 7.57 -11.73 0.77
CA GLU A 27 7.10 -10.35 0.74
C GLU A 27 8.12 -9.33 1.26
N LYS A 28 8.98 -9.76 2.19
CA LYS A 28 10.04 -8.92 2.76
C LYS A 28 11.08 -8.53 1.70
N ASP A 29 11.44 -9.49 0.85
CA ASP A 29 12.42 -9.27 -0.22
C ASP A 29 11.79 -8.58 -1.42
N ARG A 30 10.47 -8.74 -1.58
CA ARG A 30 9.69 -8.05 -2.62
C ARG A 30 9.48 -6.57 -2.35
N LYS A 31 9.43 -6.17 -1.08
CA LYS A 31 9.13 -4.79 -0.67
C LYS A 31 10.41 -3.99 -0.46
N VAL A 32 10.40 -2.75 -0.93
CA VAL A 32 11.50 -1.79 -0.80
C VAL A 32 11.26 -0.88 0.41
N LYS A 33 12.29 -0.59 1.20
CA LYS A 33 12.17 0.36 2.32
C LYS A 33 11.90 1.76 1.80
N ILE A 34 10.97 2.46 2.44
CA ILE A 34 10.65 3.84 2.07
C ILE A 34 11.60 4.84 2.74
N ASP A 35 12.07 5.82 1.95
CA ASP A 35 12.82 6.96 2.46
C ASP A 35 11.87 7.98 3.11
N LYS A 36 12.35 8.70 4.12
CA LYS A 36 11.62 9.67 4.94
C LYS A 36 10.89 10.71 4.09
N ARG A 37 11.47 11.12 2.96
CA ARG A 37 10.91 12.12 2.04
C ARG A 37 9.58 11.70 1.41
N PHE A 38 9.35 10.39 1.26
CA PHE A 38 8.21 9.86 0.53
C PHE A 38 7.10 9.30 1.43
N ARG A 39 7.31 9.31 2.74
CA ARG A 39 6.34 8.84 3.75
C ARG A 39 5.00 9.58 3.67
N ALA A 40 5.04 10.86 3.28
CA ALA A 40 3.84 11.68 3.10
C ALA A 40 2.87 11.15 2.02
N MET A 41 3.35 10.39 1.02
CA MET A 41 2.53 9.88 -0.09
C MET A 41 1.34 9.02 0.37
N PHE A 42 1.44 8.37 1.53
CA PHE A 42 0.38 7.53 2.07
C PHE A 42 -0.74 8.31 2.78
N HIS A 43 -0.43 9.52 3.28
CA HIS A 43 -1.33 10.26 4.15
C HIS A 43 -1.87 11.51 3.47
N ASP A 44 -1.03 12.22 2.72
CA ASP A 44 -1.38 13.47 2.07
C ASP A 44 -2.41 13.27 0.96
N LYS A 45 -3.49 14.05 1.04
CA LYS A 45 -4.56 14.05 0.02
C LYS A 45 -4.06 14.43 -1.38
N LYS A 46 -2.92 15.13 -1.46
CA LYS A 46 -2.29 15.51 -2.73
C LYS A 46 -1.88 14.29 -3.57
N PHE A 47 -1.58 13.17 -2.92
CA PHE A 47 -1.14 11.94 -3.59
C PHE A 47 -2.23 10.86 -3.63
N LYS A 48 -3.36 11.06 -2.93
CA LYS A 48 -4.51 10.16 -2.93
C LYS A 48 -5.39 10.44 -4.14
N LEU A 49 -5.10 9.76 -5.23
CA LEU A 49 -5.93 9.74 -6.42
C LEU A 49 -6.72 8.42 -6.48
N ASN A 50 -8.02 8.54 -6.74
CA ASN A 50 -8.94 7.41 -6.94
C ASN A 50 -9.38 7.42 -8.40
N TYR A 51 -9.05 6.37 -9.13
CA TYR A 51 -9.54 6.17 -10.49
C TYR A 51 -10.70 5.19 -10.45
N ALA A 52 -11.88 5.63 -10.84
CA ALA A 52 -13.07 4.77 -10.89
C ALA A 52 -13.05 3.82 -12.10
N VAL A 53 -12.27 4.13 -13.14
CA VAL A 53 -12.27 3.42 -14.42
C VAL A 53 -10.84 3.24 -14.91
N ASP A 54 -10.51 2.03 -15.35
CA ASP A 54 -9.23 1.70 -15.98
C ASP A 54 -9.11 2.30 -17.40
N LYS A 55 -7.89 2.32 -17.96
CA LYS A 55 -7.65 2.68 -19.37
C LYS A 55 -8.47 1.85 -20.36
N ARG A 56 -8.92 0.66 -19.94
CA ARG A 56 -9.75 -0.28 -20.71
C ARG A 56 -11.26 -0.12 -20.46
N GLY A 57 -11.68 0.91 -19.71
CA GLY A 57 -13.09 1.21 -19.46
C GLY A 57 -13.75 0.33 -18.39
N ARG A 58 -13.03 -0.58 -17.74
CA ARG A 58 -13.59 -1.41 -16.67
C ARG A 58 -13.72 -0.58 -15.38
N PRO A 59 -14.86 -0.68 -14.66
CA PRO A 59 -14.98 -0.06 -13.36
C PRO A 59 -14.06 -0.77 -12.38
N ILE A 60 -13.18 -0.03 -11.71
CA ILE A 60 -12.30 -0.59 -10.69
C ILE A 60 -12.27 0.31 -9.46
N SER A 61 -12.26 -0.31 -8.28
CA SER A 61 -12.02 0.35 -7.00
C SER A 61 -10.54 0.34 -6.64
N HIS A 62 -9.69 0.93 -7.49
CA HIS A 62 -8.25 1.03 -7.21
C HIS A 62 -7.91 2.36 -6.53
N SER A 63 -7.23 2.27 -5.38
CA SER A 63 -6.66 3.43 -4.70
C SER A 63 -5.13 3.42 -4.83
N THR A 64 -4.58 4.59 -5.15
CA THR A 64 -3.12 4.82 -5.21
C THR A 64 -2.38 4.36 -3.95
N THR A 65 -2.99 4.53 -2.77
CA THR A 65 -2.42 4.09 -1.50
C THR A 65 -2.29 2.57 -1.38
N GLU A 66 -3.20 1.83 -2.01
CA GLU A 66 -3.22 0.37 -1.97
C GLU A 66 -2.15 -0.20 -2.91
N ASP A 67 -1.92 0.44 -4.05
CA ASP A 67 -0.83 0.09 -4.95
C ASP A 67 0.54 0.35 -4.32
N LEU A 68 0.73 1.50 -3.67
CA LEU A 68 1.99 1.83 -2.99
C LEU A 68 2.33 0.83 -1.87
N LYS A 69 1.32 0.31 -1.16
CA LYS A 69 1.50 -0.72 -0.11
C LYS A 69 2.05 -2.05 -0.63
N ARG A 70 1.91 -2.34 -1.92
CA ARG A 70 2.44 -3.57 -2.53
C ARG A 70 3.95 -3.53 -2.68
N PHE A 71 4.49 -2.34 -2.93
CA PHE A 71 5.90 -2.12 -3.27
C PHE A 71 6.75 -1.70 -2.07
N TYR A 72 6.18 -0.97 -1.11
CA TYR A 72 6.95 -0.42 -0.01
C TYR A 72 6.74 -1.17 1.31
N ASP A 73 7.83 -1.32 2.05
CA ASP A 73 7.82 -1.83 3.41
C ASP A 73 7.48 -0.70 4.38
N LEU A 74 6.30 -0.77 4.98
CA LEU A 74 5.81 0.15 6.00
C LEU A 74 6.18 -0.45 7.35
N SER A 75 7.37 -0.11 7.85
CA SER A 75 7.74 -0.40 9.24
C SER A 75 6.63 0.09 10.17
N ASP A 76 6.29 -0.68 11.21
CA ASP A 76 5.16 -0.41 12.10
C ASP A 76 5.27 0.97 12.81
N SER A 77 6.45 1.58 12.80
CA SER A 77 6.68 2.94 13.28
C SER A 77 6.20 4.05 12.31
N ASP A 78 5.90 3.71 11.06
CA ASP A 78 5.43 4.62 9.99
C ASP A 78 3.90 4.76 9.93
N SER A 79 3.15 3.82 10.48
CA SER A 79 1.68 3.79 10.44
C SER A 79 1.02 4.87 11.30
N ASN A 80 1.74 5.43 12.28
CA ASN A 80 1.16 6.26 13.34
C ASN A 80 1.27 7.79 13.14
N LEU A 81 1.75 8.27 12.00
CA LEU A 81 1.93 9.71 11.74
C LEU A 81 0.69 10.42 11.18
N SER A 82 -0.47 9.77 11.17
CA SER A 82 -1.66 10.32 10.49
C SER A 82 -2.42 11.41 11.26
N GLY A 83 -1.93 11.90 12.41
CA GLY A 83 -2.74 12.71 13.33
C GLY A 83 -2.30 14.15 13.66
N GLU A 84 -1.01 14.51 13.62
CA GLU A 84 -0.53 15.67 14.40
C GLU A 84 -0.42 17.00 13.61
N ASP A 85 -0.03 16.96 12.34
CA ASP A 85 0.47 18.18 11.66
C ASP A 85 -0.63 19.11 11.12
N SER A 86 -1.85 18.62 10.95
CA SER A 86 -2.96 19.45 10.45
C SER A 86 -3.54 20.40 11.50
N LYS A 87 -3.38 20.11 12.80
CA LYS A 87 -3.90 20.95 13.89
C LYS A 87 -2.99 22.12 14.23
N ALA A 88 -1.67 21.97 14.12
CA ALA A 88 -0.69 23.00 14.47
C ALA A 88 -0.77 24.24 13.56
N LEU A 89 -1.07 24.07 12.27
CA LEU A 89 -1.23 25.16 11.31
C LEU A 89 -2.52 25.97 11.54
N SER A 90 -3.60 25.34 12.02
CA SER A 90 -4.88 26.02 12.28
C SER A 90 -4.83 26.97 13.47
N GLN A 91 -4.06 26.63 14.52
CA GLN A 91 -3.94 27.44 15.74
C GLN A 91 -3.10 28.69 15.52
N LYS A 92 -2.04 28.63 14.69
CA LYS A 92 -1.22 29.81 14.33
C LYS A 92 -2.02 30.86 13.54
N LYS A 93 -2.97 30.45 12.68
CA LYS A 93 -3.82 31.40 11.94
C LYS A 93 -4.87 32.09 12.83
N LYS A 94 -5.37 31.44 13.88
CA LYS A 94 -6.30 32.06 14.84
C LYS A 94 -5.64 33.12 15.74
N LYS A 95 -4.35 32.95 16.09
CA LYS A 95 -3.60 33.95 16.87
C LYS A 95 -3.24 35.22 16.08
N LYS A 96 -3.02 35.12 14.76
CA LYS A 96 -2.74 36.30 13.90
C LYS A 96 -3.98 37.15 13.57
N LYS A 97 -5.20 36.60 13.65
CA LYS A 97 -6.46 37.34 13.44
C LYS A 97 -7.00 38.05 14.69
N LYS A 98 -6.40 37.80 15.86
CA LYS A 98 -6.77 38.41 17.15
C LYS A 98 -5.81 39.53 17.58
N LYS A 99 -4.89 39.95 16.72
CA LYS A 99 -3.95 41.04 16.96
C LYS A 99 -4.17 42.14 15.95
#